data_AF-A0A8J5LSF5-F1
#
_entry.id   AF-A0A8J5LSF5-F1
#
_cell.length_a   1.000
_cell.length_b   1.000
_cell.length_c   1.000
_cell.angle_alpha   90.00
_cell.angle_beta   90.00
_cell.angle_gamma   90.00
#
_symmetry.space_group_name_H-M   'P 1'
#
loop_
_entity.id
_entity.type
_entity.pdbx_description
1 polymer ?
#
loop_
_entity_poly.entity_id
_entity_poly.type
_entity_poly.pdbx_seq_one_letter_code
_entity_poly.pdbx_strand_id
1 'polypeptide(L)'
;MDMAVDMAIDAAPNGDASAAAPAVAAAHTSTARLAQIAESLKLEHQLVRVPLEHLKKTIRSNYRLAEREFTAVLNSVAEASGSSDSRSMDETLTRLSSLVTRLQGLKRKLEEGGKVENVQVQRCRARLEHLGSVADADKLDDWKDARLNRILVDYLLRMSYYDSAKNLAETADIQELADIDVFFEAKRVIESLRNKDLAPALVWCAENKPRLKKSKSKLEFQLRLQEFIELVRANEHMKAIFYARRYLAPWAATNMKEMQRVVTTLAFRHNTECSIYKVLFEPTQWDYLVEQFKQEFCRLFGMTNEPLLNIYLQAGLTALKTPLCYKEACSKEDPLSQEGFRRLAEPLPFSKLHHSKLVCYISKKPMDHENPPLVLPNGHVYSTKALEEMSRQNDGRITCPRTGEVCNFTELVKAFIS
;
A
#
# COMPACT_ATOMS: atom_id res chain seq x y z
N MET A 1 80.56 -35.65 20.38
CA MET A 1 79.83 -34.46 20.88
C MET A 1 79.36 -33.71 19.65
N ASP A 2 78.30 -34.16 18.98
CA ASP A 2 76.95 -34.52 19.46
C ASP A 2 76.20 -33.26 19.92
N MET A 3 74.94 -33.04 19.54
CA MET A 3 73.93 -34.01 19.14
C MET A 3 73.06 -33.50 17.97
N ALA A 4 72.53 -34.41 17.14
CA ALA A 4 71.52 -34.08 16.13
C ALA A 4 70.10 -34.21 16.70
N VAL A 5 69.13 -33.49 16.13
CA VAL A 5 67.69 -33.70 16.32
C VAL A 5 66.98 -33.50 14.98
N ASP A 6 66.40 -34.56 14.44
CA ASP A 6 65.49 -34.50 13.29
C ASP A 6 64.11 -33.98 13.72
N MET A 7 63.42 -33.26 12.83
CA MET A 7 61.96 -33.12 12.89
C MET A 7 61.33 -33.09 11.49
N ALA A 8 60.34 -33.98 11.32
CA ALA A 8 59.51 -34.16 10.14
C ALA A 8 58.14 -34.72 10.59
N ILE A 9 57.06 -34.69 9.80
CA ILE A 9 56.98 -34.21 8.41
C ILE A 9 56.39 -32.77 8.40
N ASP A 10 55.21 -32.37 7.92
CA ASP A 10 54.14 -33.08 7.21
C ASP A 10 53.52 -32.20 6.11
N ALA A 11 53.02 -32.83 5.06
CA ALA A 11 52.59 -32.19 3.83
C ALA A 11 51.06 -32.00 3.80
N ALA A 12 50.60 -30.75 3.75
CA ALA A 12 49.19 -30.47 3.53
C ALA A 12 48.77 -30.91 2.10
N PRO A 13 47.68 -31.67 1.93
CA PRO A 13 47.24 -32.11 0.62
C PRO A 13 46.62 -30.96 -0.19
N ASN A 14 46.80 -30.99 -1.51
CA ASN A 14 46.05 -30.13 -2.44
C ASN A 14 44.55 -30.48 -2.37
N GLY A 15 43.77 -29.67 -1.66
CA GLY A 15 42.31 -29.79 -1.62
C GLY A 15 41.65 -29.28 -2.90
N ASP A 16 40.63 -30.00 -3.40
CA ASP A 16 39.93 -29.69 -4.63
C ASP A 16 39.21 -28.33 -4.62
N ALA A 17 39.85 -27.32 -5.23
CA ALA A 17 39.24 -26.01 -5.49
C ALA A 17 37.94 -26.09 -6.32
N SER A 18 37.73 -27.20 -7.04
CA SER A 18 36.52 -27.49 -7.82
C SER A 18 35.24 -27.55 -6.97
N ALA A 19 35.30 -28.15 -5.77
CA ALA A 19 34.11 -28.37 -4.93
C ALA A 19 33.65 -27.10 -4.18
N ALA A 20 34.56 -26.18 -3.89
CA ALA A 20 34.25 -24.94 -3.18
C ALA A 20 33.47 -23.93 -4.05
N ALA A 21 33.80 -23.84 -5.34
CA ALA A 21 33.20 -22.89 -6.27
C ALA A 21 31.64 -22.96 -6.34
N PRO A 22 30.99 -24.11 -6.56
CA PRO A 22 29.53 -24.19 -6.61
C PRO A 22 28.87 -23.88 -5.26
N ALA A 23 29.49 -24.25 -4.14
CA ALA A 23 28.96 -23.95 -2.80
C ALA A 23 29.02 -22.43 -2.50
N VAL A 24 30.13 -21.77 -2.82
CA VAL A 24 30.28 -20.32 -2.67
C VAL A 24 29.32 -19.58 -3.60
N ALA A 25 29.17 -20.01 -4.86
CA ALA A 25 28.22 -19.44 -5.81
C ALA A 25 26.75 -19.58 -5.34
N ALA A 26 26.36 -20.75 -4.84
CA ALA A 26 25.03 -20.98 -4.27
C ALA A 26 24.74 -20.08 -3.06
N ALA A 27 25.73 -19.87 -2.18
CA ALA A 27 25.62 -18.96 -1.03
C ALA A 27 25.53 -17.47 -1.44
N HIS A 28 26.23 -17.06 -2.50
CA HIS A 28 26.08 -15.71 -3.06
C HIS A 28 24.71 -15.52 -3.74
N THR A 29 24.22 -16.55 -4.42
CA THR A 29 22.89 -16.52 -5.06
C THR A 29 21.77 -16.45 -4.02
N SER A 30 21.87 -17.18 -2.89
CA SER A 30 20.87 -17.13 -1.82
C SER A 30 20.87 -15.79 -1.08
N THR A 31 22.04 -15.23 -0.77
CA THR A 31 22.14 -13.90 -0.13
C THR A 31 21.68 -12.77 -1.06
N ALA A 32 21.98 -12.82 -2.35
CA ALA A 32 21.45 -11.89 -3.35
C ALA A 32 19.91 -11.99 -3.48
N ARG A 33 19.36 -13.22 -3.50
CA ARG A 33 17.91 -13.47 -3.51
C ARG A 33 17.23 -12.92 -2.26
N LEU A 34 17.81 -13.13 -1.07
CA LEU A 34 17.30 -12.57 0.19
C LEU A 34 17.33 -11.03 0.22
N ALA A 35 18.39 -10.40 -0.31
CA ALA A 35 18.47 -8.95 -0.44
C ALA A 35 17.40 -8.40 -1.40
N GLN A 36 17.20 -9.04 -2.55
CA GLN A 36 16.16 -8.67 -3.52
C GLN A 36 14.75 -8.84 -2.95
N ILE A 37 14.51 -9.91 -2.19
CA ILE A 37 13.27 -10.12 -1.43
C ILE A 37 13.07 -8.99 -0.43
N ALA A 38 14.06 -8.68 0.41
CA ALA A 38 13.99 -7.63 1.43
C ALA A 38 13.70 -6.23 0.85
N GLU A 39 14.32 -5.87 -0.28
CA GLU A 39 13.97 -4.65 -1.03
C GLU A 39 12.52 -4.67 -1.49
N SER A 40 12.07 -5.78 -2.08
CA SER A 40 10.69 -5.92 -2.59
C SER A 40 9.64 -5.84 -1.48
N LEU A 41 9.98 -6.25 -0.26
CA LEU A 41 9.10 -6.22 0.92
C LEU A 41 8.92 -4.82 1.53
N LYS A 42 9.81 -3.84 1.22
CA LYS A 42 9.68 -2.46 1.75
C LYS A 42 8.36 -1.79 1.37
N LEU A 43 7.85 -2.07 0.18
CA LEU A 43 6.58 -1.55 -0.32
C LEU A 43 5.35 -2.29 0.26
N GLU A 44 5.55 -3.41 0.96
CA GLU A 44 4.49 -4.18 1.61
C GLU A 44 4.14 -3.71 3.02
N HIS A 45 4.70 -2.58 3.49
CA HIS A 45 4.35 -1.98 4.77
C HIS A 45 2.82 -1.89 4.99
N GLN A 46 2.06 -1.44 3.96
CA GLN A 46 0.62 -1.26 4.11
C GLN A 46 -0.15 -2.58 4.27
N LEU A 47 0.34 -3.70 3.71
CA LEU A 47 -0.27 -5.02 3.85
C LEU A 47 -0.43 -5.42 5.31
N VAL A 48 0.63 -5.22 6.11
CA VAL A 48 0.64 -5.48 7.56
C VAL A 48 0.01 -4.33 8.34
N ARG A 49 0.12 -3.09 7.84
CA ARG A 49 -0.31 -1.91 8.60
C ARG A 49 -1.82 -1.75 8.66
N VAL A 50 -2.54 -1.86 7.55
CA VAL A 50 -3.99 -1.66 7.49
C VAL A 50 -4.77 -2.55 8.48
N PRO A 51 -4.56 -3.89 8.54
CA PRO A 51 -5.33 -4.76 9.44
C PRO A 51 -4.88 -4.58 10.90
N LEU A 52 -3.61 -4.27 11.15
CA LEU A 52 -3.12 -3.93 12.48
C LEU A 52 -3.76 -2.63 13.01
N GLU A 53 -3.98 -1.64 12.15
CA GLU A 53 -4.70 -0.40 12.50
C GLU A 53 -6.21 -0.64 12.68
N HIS A 54 -6.82 -1.57 11.93
CA HIS A 54 -8.20 -1.99 12.13
C HIS A 54 -8.37 -2.79 13.44
N LEU A 55 -7.52 -3.78 13.73
CA LEU A 55 -7.49 -4.51 15.01
C LEU A 55 -7.34 -3.53 16.19
N LYS A 56 -6.44 -2.54 16.08
CA LYS A 56 -6.31 -1.46 17.06
C LYS A 56 -7.55 -0.55 17.14
N LYS A 57 -8.36 -0.40 16.08
CA LYS A 57 -9.66 0.30 16.11
C LYS A 57 -10.66 -0.52 16.94
N THR A 58 -10.80 -1.80 16.64
CA THR A 58 -11.73 -2.73 17.30
C THR A 58 -11.44 -2.87 18.80
N ILE A 59 -10.19 -3.19 19.19
CA ILE A 59 -9.79 -3.33 20.60
C ILE A 59 -10.09 -2.05 21.40
N ARG A 60 -9.76 -0.87 20.85
CA ARG A 60 -10.06 0.42 21.52
C ARG A 60 -11.56 0.70 21.62
N SER A 61 -12.38 0.17 20.71
CA SER A 61 -13.84 0.30 20.77
C SER A 61 -14.41 -0.61 21.86
N ASN A 62 -14.02 -1.89 21.84
CA ASN A 62 -14.50 -2.90 22.78
C ASN A 62 -14.06 -2.60 24.22
N TYR A 63 -12.81 -2.15 24.43
CA TYR A 63 -12.33 -1.69 25.73
C TYR A 63 -13.17 -0.53 26.28
N ARG A 64 -13.42 0.52 25.48
CA ARG A 64 -14.25 1.67 25.90
C ARG A 64 -15.70 1.29 26.17
N LEU A 65 -16.22 0.29 25.47
CA LEU A 65 -17.57 -0.23 25.70
C LEU A 65 -17.65 -0.98 27.03
N ALA A 66 -16.67 -1.83 27.32
CA ALA A 66 -16.52 -2.51 28.61
C ALA A 66 -16.39 -1.49 29.75
N GLU A 67 -15.42 -0.58 29.65
CA GLU A 67 -15.15 0.49 30.61
C GLU A 67 -16.43 1.27 30.97
N ARG A 68 -17.16 1.77 29.98
CA ARG A 68 -18.41 2.53 30.19
C ARG A 68 -19.49 1.72 30.91
N GLU A 69 -19.73 0.49 30.49
CA GLU A 69 -20.78 -0.35 31.08
C GLU A 69 -20.36 -0.80 32.50
N PHE A 70 -19.09 -1.11 32.75
CA PHE A 70 -18.57 -1.40 34.09
C PHE A 70 -18.69 -0.18 35.02
N THR A 71 -18.25 1.01 34.62
CA THR A 71 -18.45 2.24 35.43
C THR A 71 -19.93 2.48 35.72
N ALA A 72 -20.79 2.34 34.71
CA ALA A 72 -22.22 2.54 34.88
C ALA A 72 -22.94 1.40 35.64
N VAL A 73 -22.33 0.24 35.83
CA VAL A 73 -22.80 -0.80 36.78
C VAL A 73 -22.32 -0.48 38.19
N LEU A 74 -21.04 -0.12 38.36
CA LEU A 74 -20.46 0.27 39.65
C LEU A 74 -21.21 1.45 40.28
N ASN A 75 -21.53 2.49 39.49
CA ASN A 75 -22.32 3.63 39.96
C ASN A 75 -23.73 3.19 40.43
N SER A 76 -24.41 2.34 39.64
CA SER A 76 -25.74 1.82 40.02
C SER A 76 -25.72 0.95 41.29
N VAL A 77 -24.60 0.26 41.57
CA VAL A 77 -24.39 -0.49 42.82
C VAL A 77 -24.12 0.47 43.99
N ALA A 78 -23.30 1.51 43.79
CA ALA A 78 -23.05 2.53 44.81
C ALA A 78 -24.34 3.30 45.19
N GLU A 79 -25.16 3.67 44.21
CA GLU A 79 -26.50 4.25 44.41
C GLU A 79 -27.48 3.29 45.11
N ALA A 80 -27.28 1.97 44.98
CA ALA A 80 -28.09 0.98 45.69
C ALA A 80 -27.67 0.85 47.16
N SER A 81 -26.37 0.94 47.47
CA SER A 81 -25.84 0.84 48.84
C SER A 81 -25.87 2.14 49.64
N GLY A 82 -25.91 3.31 49.00
CA GLY A 82 -25.95 4.62 49.67
C GLY A 82 -27.31 5.08 50.18
N SER A 83 -28.37 4.30 49.97
CA SER A 83 -29.76 4.64 50.34
C SER A 83 -30.25 3.75 51.49
N SER A 84 -30.19 4.25 52.73
CA SER A 84 -30.48 3.43 53.92
C SER A 84 -31.96 3.27 54.28
N ASP A 85 -32.86 4.12 53.77
CA ASP A 85 -34.28 4.13 54.18
C ASP A 85 -35.25 3.57 53.13
N SER A 86 -36.10 2.63 53.58
CA SER A 86 -37.40 2.28 53.00
C SER A 86 -37.48 1.94 51.50
N ARG A 87 -36.44 1.36 50.89
CA ARG A 87 -36.60 0.71 49.57
C ARG A 87 -37.64 -0.41 49.64
N SER A 88 -38.53 -0.48 48.64
CA SER A 88 -39.36 -1.67 48.47
C SER A 88 -38.50 -2.88 48.10
N MET A 89 -38.91 -4.07 48.53
CA MET A 89 -38.29 -5.33 48.12
C MET A 89 -38.40 -5.50 46.59
N ASP A 90 -39.50 -5.06 46.00
CA ASP A 90 -39.76 -5.10 44.56
C ASP A 90 -38.91 -4.08 43.77
N GLU A 91 -38.68 -2.88 44.32
CA GLU A 91 -37.70 -1.92 43.77
C GLU A 91 -36.28 -2.47 43.78
N THR A 92 -35.95 -3.30 44.78
CA THR A 92 -34.63 -3.92 44.90
C THR A 92 -34.47 -5.06 43.89
N LEU A 93 -35.49 -5.90 43.73
CA LEU A 93 -35.53 -6.96 42.73
C LEU A 93 -35.51 -6.42 41.31
N THR A 94 -36.33 -5.43 40.97
CA THR A 94 -36.34 -4.79 39.64
C THR A 94 -35.01 -4.12 39.30
N ARG A 95 -34.36 -3.45 40.27
CA ARG A 95 -32.98 -2.92 40.10
C ARG A 95 -31.97 -4.05 39.82
N LEU A 96 -31.97 -5.12 40.61
CA LEU A 96 -31.09 -6.27 40.39
C LEU A 96 -31.33 -6.93 39.02
N SER A 97 -32.60 -7.13 38.63
CA SER A 97 -32.96 -7.62 37.29
C SER A 97 -32.43 -6.72 36.19
N SER A 98 -32.52 -5.39 36.33
CA SER A 98 -31.97 -4.44 35.35
C SER A 98 -30.44 -4.55 35.23
N LEU A 99 -29.72 -4.77 36.35
CA LEU A 99 -28.27 -4.98 36.34
C LEU A 99 -27.89 -6.31 35.67
N VAL A 100 -28.63 -7.38 35.94
CA VAL A 100 -28.47 -8.68 35.26
C VAL A 100 -28.69 -8.53 33.75
N THR A 101 -29.77 -7.86 33.32
CA THR A 101 -30.03 -7.59 31.90
C THR A 101 -28.92 -6.76 31.26
N ARG A 102 -28.39 -5.74 31.95
CA ARG A 102 -27.26 -4.94 31.45
C ARG A 102 -25.96 -5.75 31.34
N LEU A 103 -25.65 -6.60 32.32
CA LEU A 103 -24.47 -7.48 32.29
C LEU A 103 -24.58 -8.56 31.21
N GLN A 104 -25.77 -9.13 30.99
CA GLN A 104 -26.05 -10.03 29.85
C GLN A 104 -25.89 -9.30 28.51
N GLY A 105 -26.38 -8.06 28.42
CA GLY A 105 -26.20 -7.19 27.25
C GLY A 105 -24.72 -6.87 26.98
N LEU A 106 -23.93 -6.56 28.02
CA LEU A 106 -22.49 -6.36 27.92
C LEU A 106 -21.78 -7.64 27.46
N LYS A 107 -22.09 -8.80 28.06
CA LYS A 107 -21.55 -10.10 27.65
C LYS A 107 -21.76 -10.32 26.14
N ARG A 108 -22.99 -10.17 25.65
CA ARG A 108 -23.29 -10.37 24.22
C ARG A 108 -22.50 -9.41 23.32
N LYS A 109 -22.44 -8.12 23.68
CA LYS A 109 -21.64 -7.12 22.93
C LYS A 109 -20.14 -7.46 22.91
N LEU A 110 -19.60 -8.04 23.99
CA LEU A 110 -18.20 -8.48 24.06
C LEU A 110 -17.93 -9.76 23.27
N GLU A 111 -18.87 -10.70 23.24
CA GLU A 111 -18.81 -11.90 22.39
C GLU A 111 -18.91 -11.53 20.89
N GLU A 112 -19.76 -10.56 20.53
CA GLU A 112 -19.84 -9.95 19.20
C GLU A 112 -18.51 -9.23 18.86
N GLY A 113 -18.00 -8.39 19.76
CA GLY A 113 -16.75 -7.66 19.59
C GLY A 113 -15.52 -8.57 19.44
N GLY A 114 -15.44 -9.64 20.24
CA GLY A 114 -14.36 -10.62 20.19
C GLY A 114 -14.32 -11.44 18.89
N LYS A 115 -15.47 -11.72 18.29
CA LYS A 115 -15.54 -12.31 16.93
C LYS A 115 -14.92 -11.37 15.89
N VAL A 116 -15.24 -10.07 15.95
CA VAL A 116 -14.65 -9.07 15.04
C VAL A 116 -13.15 -8.93 15.27
N GLU A 117 -12.67 -8.93 16.51
CA GLU A 117 -11.22 -8.95 16.80
C GLU A 117 -10.53 -10.19 16.23
N ASN A 118 -11.11 -11.38 16.41
CA ASN A 118 -10.52 -12.62 15.90
C ASN A 118 -10.36 -12.62 14.38
N VAL A 119 -11.36 -12.12 13.63
CA VAL A 119 -11.25 -11.96 12.15
C VAL A 119 -10.10 -11.04 11.76
N GLN A 120 -9.86 -9.95 12.50
CA GLN A 120 -8.71 -9.07 12.23
C GLN A 120 -7.38 -9.72 12.63
N VAL A 121 -7.34 -10.56 13.68
CA VAL A 121 -6.16 -11.37 14.05
C VAL A 121 -5.87 -12.44 12.98
N GLN A 122 -6.89 -13.08 12.42
CA GLN A 122 -6.76 -14.03 11.30
C GLN A 122 -6.15 -13.34 10.07
N ARG A 123 -6.70 -12.19 9.65
CA ARG A 123 -6.10 -11.38 8.56
C ARG A 123 -4.67 -10.92 8.84
N CYS A 124 -4.34 -10.57 10.08
CA CYS A 124 -2.95 -10.26 10.45
C CYS A 124 -2.04 -11.50 10.31
N ARG A 125 -2.51 -12.69 10.69
CA ARG A 125 -1.77 -13.94 10.56
C ARG A 125 -1.55 -14.33 9.10
N ALA A 126 -2.62 -14.44 8.31
CA ALA A 126 -2.55 -14.86 6.90
C ALA A 126 -1.62 -13.98 6.07
N ARG A 127 -1.59 -12.67 6.35
CA ARG A 127 -0.67 -11.73 5.68
C ARG A 127 0.78 -11.88 6.12
N LEU A 128 1.04 -12.19 7.39
CA LEU A 128 2.40 -12.50 7.86
C LEU A 128 2.90 -13.85 7.29
N GLU A 129 2.00 -14.83 7.14
CA GLU A 129 2.28 -16.13 6.52
C GLU A 129 2.57 -16.00 5.02
N HIS A 130 1.76 -15.23 4.30
CA HIS A 130 2.02 -14.83 2.90
C HIS A 130 3.31 -14.02 2.74
N LEU A 131 3.76 -13.25 3.73
CA LEU A 131 5.07 -12.59 3.70
C LEU A 131 6.23 -13.54 4.05
N GLY A 132 5.95 -14.63 4.78
CA GLY A 132 6.91 -15.69 5.07
C GLY A 132 7.15 -16.63 3.89
N SER A 133 6.12 -16.91 3.08
CA SER A 133 6.22 -17.84 1.94
C SER A 133 7.13 -17.36 0.80
N VAL A 134 7.59 -16.10 0.81
CA VAL A 134 8.56 -15.58 -0.18
C VAL A 134 9.94 -16.25 -0.08
N ALA A 135 10.26 -16.81 1.10
CA ALA A 135 11.47 -17.60 1.30
C ALA A 135 11.38 -19.01 0.71
N ASP A 136 10.16 -19.51 0.46
CA ASP A 136 9.90 -20.79 -0.18
C ASP A 136 10.12 -20.64 -1.70
N ALA A 137 10.92 -21.53 -2.29
CA ALA A 137 11.24 -21.46 -3.70
C ALA A 137 10.08 -21.91 -4.59
N ASP A 138 9.28 -22.86 -4.11
CA ASP A 138 8.26 -23.55 -4.91
C ASP A 138 6.95 -22.74 -4.94
N LYS A 139 6.72 -21.91 -3.90
CA LYS A 139 5.55 -21.01 -3.79
C LYS A 139 5.80 -19.60 -4.33
N LEU A 140 6.97 -19.33 -4.92
CA LEU A 140 7.37 -17.97 -5.31
C LEU A 140 6.53 -17.39 -6.46
N ASP A 141 6.00 -18.24 -7.36
CA ASP A 141 5.15 -17.77 -8.46
C ASP A 141 3.70 -17.53 -8.01
N ASP A 142 3.09 -18.45 -7.25
CA ASP A 142 1.81 -18.24 -6.56
C ASP A 142 1.83 -16.94 -5.74
N TRP A 143 2.95 -16.66 -5.07
CA TRP A 143 3.13 -15.43 -4.30
C TRP A 143 3.11 -14.17 -5.18
N LYS A 144 3.75 -14.18 -6.36
CA LYS A 144 3.73 -13.05 -7.31
C LYS A 144 2.32 -12.79 -7.83
N ASP A 145 1.57 -13.84 -8.12
CA ASP A 145 0.22 -13.71 -8.69
C ASP A 145 -0.78 -13.24 -7.62
N ALA A 146 -0.72 -13.78 -6.40
CA ALA A 146 -1.47 -13.25 -5.26
C ALA A 146 -1.10 -11.79 -4.94
N ARG A 147 0.19 -11.42 -5.07
CA ARG A 147 0.66 -10.03 -4.93
C ARG A 147 0.09 -9.11 -6.01
N LEU A 148 0.13 -9.54 -7.27
CA LEU A 148 -0.40 -8.77 -8.41
C LEU A 148 -1.91 -8.58 -8.29
N ASN A 149 -2.65 -9.66 -8.03
CA ASN A 149 -4.11 -9.61 -7.84
C ASN A 149 -4.48 -8.65 -6.70
N ARG A 150 -3.75 -8.66 -5.58
CA ARG A 150 -3.94 -7.70 -4.48
C ARG A 150 -3.63 -6.24 -4.89
N ILE A 151 -2.59 -6.00 -5.68
CA ILE A 151 -2.25 -4.65 -6.20
C ILE A 151 -3.37 -4.14 -7.13
N LEU A 152 -3.98 -5.04 -7.92
CA LEU A 152 -5.14 -4.71 -8.75
C LEU A 152 -6.39 -4.45 -7.88
N VAL A 153 -6.63 -5.22 -6.82
CA VAL A 153 -7.73 -4.97 -5.86
C VAL A 153 -7.56 -3.62 -5.15
N ASP A 154 -6.36 -3.26 -4.68
CA ASP A 154 -6.04 -1.93 -4.12
C ASP A 154 -6.37 -0.79 -5.11
N TYR A 155 -5.98 -0.94 -6.37
CA TYR A 155 -6.29 0.02 -7.43
C TYR A 155 -7.81 0.13 -7.68
N LEU A 156 -8.50 -0.99 -7.87
CA LEU A 156 -9.94 -1.02 -8.14
C LEU A 156 -10.75 -0.37 -6.98
N LEU A 157 -10.40 -0.65 -5.73
CA LEU A 157 -11.05 -0.04 -4.55
C LEU A 157 -10.85 1.49 -4.48
N ARG A 158 -9.65 1.99 -4.81
CA ARG A 158 -9.34 3.44 -4.86
C ARG A 158 -10.06 4.16 -5.99
N MET A 159 -10.24 3.49 -7.12
CA MET A 159 -10.98 3.98 -8.29
C MET A 159 -12.50 3.76 -8.19
N SER A 160 -13.00 3.31 -7.03
CA SER A 160 -14.42 3.04 -6.75
C SER A 160 -15.06 1.89 -7.56
N TYR A 161 -14.26 1.00 -8.14
CA TYR A 161 -14.71 -0.24 -8.80
C TYR A 161 -14.89 -1.38 -7.79
N TYR A 162 -15.70 -1.14 -6.74
CA TYR A 162 -15.81 -2.01 -5.56
C TYR A 162 -16.23 -3.45 -5.88
N ASP A 163 -17.20 -3.63 -6.78
CA ASP A 163 -17.74 -4.95 -7.11
C ASP A 163 -16.75 -5.76 -7.96
N SER A 164 -16.03 -5.11 -8.87
CA SER A 164 -14.90 -5.72 -9.60
C SER A 164 -13.76 -6.12 -8.66
N ALA A 165 -13.44 -5.26 -7.67
CA ALA A 165 -12.42 -5.55 -6.67
C ALA A 165 -12.80 -6.75 -5.78
N LYS A 166 -14.06 -6.84 -5.38
CA LYS A 166 -14.61 -7.96 -4.62
C LYS A 166 -14.53 -9.25 -5.45
N ASN A 167 -15.07 -9.25 -6.67
CA ASN A 167 -15.08 -10.43 -7.53
C ASN A 167 -13.67 -10.94 -7.86
N LEU A 168 -12.70 -10.03 -8.08
CA LEU A 168 -11.30 -10.42 -8.27
C LEU A 168 -10.70 -11.07 -7.01
N ALA A 169 -10.96 -10.52 -5.84
CA ALA A 169 -10.47 -11.08 -4.58
C ALA A 169 -11.09 -12.44 -4.25
N GLU A 170 -12.35 -12.66 -4.61
CA GLU A 170 -13.05 -13.95 -4.47
C GLU A 170 -12.62 -14.98 -5.51
N THR A 171 -12.32 -14.56 -6.75
CA THR A 171 -11.86 -15.47 -7.82
C THR A 171 -10.41 -15.92 -7.62
N ALA A 172 -9.58 -15.10 -6.96
CA ALA A 172 -8.17 -15.40 -6.68
C ALA A 172 -7.89 -15.89 -5.25
N ASP A 173 -8.93 -16.09 -4.43
CA ASP A 173 -8.86 -16.50 -3.02
C ASP A 173 -7.92 -15.64 -2.13
N ILE A 174 -7.97 -14.31 -2.31
CA ILE A 174 -7.13 -13.33 -1.59
C ILE A 174 -7.92 -12.39 -0.67
N GLN A 175 -9.15 -12.74 -0.30
CA GLN A 175 -10.06 -11.93 0.53
C GLN A 175 -9.45 -11.56 1.89
N GLU A 176 -8.61 -12.43 2.48
CA GLU A 176 -7.90 -12.11 3.73
C GLU A 176 -6.71 -11.16 3.52
N LEU A 177 -6.08 -11.20 2.34
CA LEU A 177 -4.96 -10.34 1.96
C LEU A 177 -5.41 -8.95 1.46
N ALA A 178 -6.69 -8.80 1.12
CA ALA A 178 -7.32 -7.57 0.64
C ALA A 178 -8.01 -6.76 1.75
N ASP A 179 -8.08 -5.43 1.58
CA ASP A 179 -8.62 -4.48 2.58
C ASP A 179 -10.05 -4.00 2.26
N ILE A 180 -10.85 -4.88 1.64
CA ILE A 180 -12.17 -4.59 1.07
C ILE A 180 -13.10 -3.84 2.04
N ASP A 181 -13.31 -4.36 3.25
CA ASP A 181 -14.21 -3.75 4.26
C ASP A 181 -13.76 -2.34 4.66
N VAL A 182 -12.45 -2.10 4.69
CA VAL A 182 -11.85 -0.81 5.06
C VAL A 182 -12.17 0.24 3.99
N PHE A 183 -12.16 -0.16 2.73
CA PHE A 183 -12.60 0.68 1.61
C PHE A 183 -14.12 0.81 1.53
N PHE A 184 -14.92 -0.15 2.03
CA PHE A 184 -16.37 0.03 2.19
C PHE A 184 -16.73 1.03 3.32
N GLU A 185 -15.97 1.09 4.42
CA GLU A 185 -16.12 2.18 5.41
C GLU A 185 -15.90 3.55 4.75
N ALA A 186 -14.88 3.66 3.89
CA ALA A 186 -14.57 4.88 3.15
C ALA A 186 -15.62 5.22 2.08
N LYS A 187 -16.11 4.21 1.33
CA LYS A 187 -17.15 4.33 0.30
C LYS A 187 -18.35 5.10 0.84
N ARG A 188 -18.89 4.67 1.99
CA ARG A 188 -20.04 5.32 2.64
C ARG A 188 -19.81 6.81 2.90
N VAL A 189 -18.61 7.20 3.36
CA VAL A 189 -18.28 8.62 3.63
C VAL A 189 -18.13 9.41 2.32
N ILE A 190 -17.48 8.83 1.31
CA ILE A 190 -17.32 9.44 -0.02
C ILE A 190 -18.67 9.66 -0.71
N GLU A 191 -19.57 8.68 -0.64
CA GLU A 191 -20.93 8.77 -1.19
C GLU A 191 -21.78 9.81 -0.45
N SER A 192 -21.66 9.88 0.88
CA SER A 192 -22.33 10.93 1.67
C SER A 192 -21.85 12.33 1.27
N LEU A 193 -20.54 12.54 1.14
CA LEU A 193 -19.97 13.81 0.69
C LEU A 193 -20.41 14.18 -0.74
N ARG A 194 -20.45 13.22 -1.68
CA ARG A 194 -21.01 13.43 -3.03
C ARG A 194 -22.50 13.83 -2.99
N ASN A 195 -23.25 13.25 -2.06
CA ASN A 195 -24.67 13.56 -1.81
C ASN A 195 -24.85 14.83 -0.93
N LYS A 196 -23.78 15.57 -0.64
CA LYS A 196 -23.75 16.81 0.16
C LYS A 196 -24.09 16.63 1.65
N ASP A 197 -23.95 15.42 2.18
CA ASP A 197 -24.03 15.12 3.61
C ASP A 197 -22.63 15.07 4.25
N LEU A 198 -22.42 15.97 5.22
CA LEU A 198 -21.17 16.09 5.98
C LEU A 198 -21.16 15.23 7.25
N ALA A 199 -22.32 14.76 7.73
CA ALA A 199 -22.42 14.14 9.05
C ALA A 199 -21.57 12.85 9.18
N PRO A 200 -21.54 11.92 8.21
CA PRO A 200 -20.68 10.73 8.28
C PRO A 200 -19.19 11.06 8.27
N ALA A 201 -18.76 12.09 7.53
CA ALA A 201 -17.38 12.56 7.51
C ALA A 201 -16.98 13.22 8.85
N LEU A 202 -17.90 13.96 9.47
CA LEU A 202 -17.72 14.58 10.78
C LEU A 202 -17.71 13.56 11.92
N VAL A 203 -18.51 12.50 11.83
CA VAL A 203 -18.45 11.34 12.75
C VAL A 203 -17.10 10.63 12.62
N TRP A 204 -16.64 10.35 11.40
CA TRP A 204 -15.32 9.76 11.16
C TRP A 204 -14.19 10.64 11.74
N CYS A 205 -14.29 11.96 11.61
CA CYS A 205 -13.34 12.90 12.24
C CYS A 205 -13.38 12.82 13.78
N ALA A 206 -14.56 12.67 14.39
CA ALA A 206 -14.70 12.53 15.84
C ALA A 206 -14.11 11.22 16.37
N GLU A 207 -14.35 10.08 15.69
CA GLU A 207 -13.76 8.79 16.04
C GLU A 207 -12.22 8.81 16.00
N ASN A 208 -11.67 9.51 14.99
CA ASN A 208 -10.24 9.53 14.70
C ASN A 208 -9.50 10.76 15.25
N LYS A 209 -10.20 11.64 15.99
CA LYS A 209 -9.72 12.96 16.46
C LYS A 209 -8.30 12.97 17.08
N PRO A 210 -7.86 12.00 17.91
CA PRO A 210 -6.50 11.99 18.45
C PRO A 210 -5.43 11.78 17.36
N ARG A 211 -5.73 10.99 16.32
CA ARG A 211 -4.82 10.71 15.19
C ARG A 211 -4.72 11.94 14.28
N LEU A 212 -5.87 12.53 13.95
CA LEU A 212 -5.99 13.73 13.12
C LEU A 212 -5.31 14.95 13.78
N LYS A 213 -5.41 15.08 15.12
CA LYS A 213 -4.61 16.07 15.87
C LYS A 213 -3.09 15.81 15.76
N LYS A 214 -2.65 14.55 15.85
CA LYS A 214 -1.21 14.19 15.72
C LYS A 214 -0.67 14.47 14.31
N SER A 215 -1.47 14.25 13.25
CA SER A 215 -1.10 14.60 11.87
C SER A 215 -1.28 16.09 11.52
N LYS A 216 -1.80 16.91 12.45
CA LYS A 216 -2.19 18.31 12.22
C LYS A 216 -3.19 18.48 11.05
N SER A 217 -4.08 17.51 10.87
CA SER A 217 -5.09 17.51 9.81
C SER A 217 -6.01 18.74 9.87
N LYS A 218 -6.34 19.30 8.70
CA LYS A 218 -7.36 20.33 8.54
C LYS A 218 -8.75 19.78 8.20
N LEU A 219 -8.94 18.47 8.00
CA LEU A 219 -10.19 17.93 7.44
C LEU A 219 -11.44 18.28 8.28
N GLU A 220 -11.37 18.14 9.61
CA GLU A 220 -12.48 18.54 10.49
C GLU A 220 -12.81 20.04 10.33
N PHE A 221 -11.81 20.91 10.15
CA PHE A 221 -12.03 22.33 9.91
C PHE A 221 -12.68 22.60 8.55
N GLN A 222 -12.21 21.97 7.46
CA GLN A 222 -12.77 22.15 6.12
C GLN A 222 -14.23 21.69 6.04
N LEU A 223 -14.56 20.52 6.63
CA LEU A 223 -15.94 20.04 6.71
C LEU A 223 -16.85 21.01 7.48
N ARG A 224 -16.34 21.61 8.57
CA ARG A 224 -17.08 22.61 9.36
C ARG A 224 -17.23 23.96 8.63
N LEU A 225 -16.28 24.33 7.76
CA LEU A 225 -16.44 25.49 6.88
C LEU A 225 -17.53 25.24 5.82
N GLN A 226 -17.59 24.05 5.22
CA GLN A 226 -18.65 23.71 4.26
C GLN A 226 -20.03 23.69 4.91
N GLU A 227 -20.17 23.12 6.11
CA GLU A 227 -21.45 23.11 6.84
C GLU A 227 -21.95 24.54 7.12
N PHE A 228 -21.05 25.48 7.43
CA PHE A 228 -21.38 26.91 7.53
C PHE A 228 -21.79 27.50 6.17
N ILE A 229 -21.07 27.20 5.08
CA ILE A 229 -21.40 27.67 3.72
C ILE A 229 -22.79 27.19 3.29
N GLU A 230 -23.18 25.96 3.61
CA GLU A 230 -24.52 25.45 3.31
C GLU A 230 -25.61 26.16 4.13
N LEU A 231 -25.37 26.45 5.42
CA LEU A 231 -26.28 27.29 6.22
C LEU A 231 -26.42 28.70 5.63
N VAL A 232 -25.35 29.29 5.07
CA VAL A 232 -25.42 30.58 4.37
C VAL A 232 -26.14 30.47 3.03
N ARG A 233 -25.93 29.38 2.26
CA ARG A 233 -26.64 29.11 1.00
C ARG A 233 -28.16 29.01 1.22
N ALA A 234 -28.57 28.36 2.32
CA ALA A 234 -29.97 28.26 2.76
C ALA A 234 -30.54 29.55 3.36
N ASN A 235 -29.77 30.65 3.43
CA ASN A 235 -30.11 31.92 4.07
C ASN A 235 -30.36 31.83 5.60
N GLU A 236 -29.90 30.77 6.25
CA GLU A 236 -30.07 30.52 7.69
C GLU A 236 -29.06 31.30 8.55
N HIS A 237 -28.90 32.59 8.27
CA HIS A 237 -27.79 33.43 8.76
C HIS A 237 -27.60 33.39 10.29
N MET A 238 -28.68 33.40 11.08
CA MET A 238 -28.60 33.33 12.55
C MET A 238 -28.09 31.97 13.06
N LYS A 239 -28.50 30.86 12.41
CA LYS A 239 -27.96 29.53 12.71
C LYS A 239 -26.49 29.45 12.30
N ALA A 240 -26.10 30.00 11.15
CA ALA A 240 -24.71 30.07 10.69
C ALA A 240 -23.82 30.82 11.69
N ILE A 241 -24.26 31.97 12.22
CA ILE A 241 -23.52 32.76 13.23
C ILE A 241 -23.35 31.98 14.54
N PHE A 242 -24.41 31.34 15.05
CA PHE A 242 -24.33 30.49 16.25
C PHE A 242 -23.40 29.29 16.04
N TYR A 243 -23.52 28.64 14.88
CA TYR A 243 -22.68 27.53 14.46
C TYR A 243 -21.20 27.91 14.41
N ALA A 244 -20.85 29.05 13.80
CA ALA A 244 -19.47 29.53 13.72
C ALA A 244 -18.86 29.77 15.11
N ARG A 245 -19.62 30.38 16.02
CA ARG A 245 -19.22 30.58 17.42
C ARG A 245 -18.98 29.24 18.15
N ARG A 246 -19.77 28.19 17.83
CA ARG A 246 -19.67 26.87 18.49
C ARG A 246 -18.56 25.98 17.93
N TYR A 247 -18.40 25.91 16.62
CA TYR A 247 -17.55 24.91 15.96
C TYR A 247 -16.32 25.48 15.26
N LEU A 248 -16.38 26.71 14.73
CA LEU A 248 -15.26 27.33 14.01
C LEU A 248 -14.35 28.12 14.96
N ALA A 249 -14.88 28.79 15.97
CA ALA A 249 -14.10 29.62 16.90
C ALA A 249 -12.85 28.94 17.52
N PRO A 250 -12.84 27.63 17.89
CA PRO A 250 -11.64 26.95 18.37
C PRO A 250 -10.46 26.91 17.37
N TRP A 251 -10.73 27.11 16.08
CA TRP A 251 -9.73 27.13 15.00
C TRP A 251 -9.24 28.54 14.66
N ALA A 252 -9.82 29.59 15.26
CA ALA A 252 -9.50 30.99 14.97
C ALA A 252 -8.00 31.30 15.14
N ALA A 253 -7.38 30.80 16.21
CA ALA A 253 -5.97 31.04 16.54
C ALA A 253 -4.98 30.54 15.47
N THR A 254 -5.38 29.61 14.60
CA THR A 254 -4.51 29.01 13.56
C THR A 254 -4.99 29.22 12.13
N ASN A 255 -6.28 29.52 11.93
CA ASN A 255 -6.88 29.61 10.59
C ASN A 255 -7.74 30.88 10.39
N MET A 256 -7.49 31.97 11.15
CA MET A 256 -8.28 33.21 11.13
C MET A 256 -8.60 33.73 9.72
N LYS A 257 -7.61 33.82 8.82
CA LYS A 257 -7.81 34.35 7.45
C LYS A 257 -8.81 33.51 6.63
N GLU A 258 -8.77 32.19 6.81
CA GLU A 258 -9.61 31.21 6.11
C GLU A 258 -11.04 31.27 6.66
N MET A 259 -11.18 31.33 7.99
CA MET A 259 -12.45 31.62 8.68
C MET A 259 -13.06 32.95 8.24
N GLN A 260 -12.28 34.03 8.22
CA GLN A 260 -12.75 35.38 7.82
C GLN A 260 -13.29 35.38 6.38
N ARG A 261 -12.56 34.76 5.43
CA ARG A 261 -13.01 34.61 4.03
C ARG A 261 -14.36 33.91 3.95
N VAL A 262 -14.55 32.82 4.70
CA VAL A 262 -15.81 32.07 4.71
C VAL A 262 -16.94 32.82 5.42
N VAL A 263 -16.69 33.43 6.59
CA VAL A 263 -17.70 34.22 7.33
C VAL A 263 -18.18 35.44 6.52
N THR A 264 -17.33 35.99 5.66
CA THR A 264 -17.69 37.11 4.75
C THR A 264 -18.77 36.74 3.72
N THR A 265 -19.04 35.44 3.49
CA THR A 265 -20.18 35.00 2.66
C THR A 265 -21.55 35.36 3.24
N LEU A 266 -21.65 35.74 4.52
CA LEU A 266 -22.86 36.34 5.10
C LEU A 266 -23.24 37.66 4.41
N ALA A 267 -22.27 38.40 3.86
CA ALA A 267 -22.51 39.56 3.01
C ALA A 267 -22.59 39.17 1.52
N PHE A 268 -21.62 38.38 1.05
CA PHE A 268 -21.57 37.91 -0.34
C PHE A 268 -22.27 36.55 -0.48
N ARG A 269 -23.59 36.59 -0.70
CA ARG A 269 -24.49 35.43 -0.83
C ARG A 269 -24.10 34.49 -1.97
N HIS A 270 -24.75 33.32 -2.03
CA HIS A 270 -24.49 32.26 -3.01
C HIS A 270 -24.62 32.67 -4.49
N ASN A 271 -25.31 33.77 -4.79
CA ASN A 271 -25.47 34.35 -6.13
C ASN A 271 -24.49 35.52 -6.40
N THR A 272 -23.38 35.60 -5.67
CA THR A 272 -22.36 36.64 -5.83
C THR A 272 -21.54 36.47 -7.11
N GLU A 273 -21.33 37.56 -7.84
CA GLU A 273 -20.38 37.62 -8.96
C GLU A 273 -18.94 37.93 -8.52
N CYS A 274 -18.70 38.16 -7.22
CA CYS A 274 -17.34 38.30 -6.71
C CYS A 274 -16.66 36.91 -6.63
N SER A 275 -15.80 36.62 -7.61
CA SER A 275 -15.11 35.33 -7.80
C SER A 275 -14.46 34.76 -6.53
N ILE A 276 -13.86 35.62 -5.70
CA ILE A 276 -13.22 35.26 -4.42
C ILE A 276 -14.16 34.48 -3.48
N TYR A 277 -15.46 34.79 -3.52
CA TYR A 277 -16.51 34.16 -2.73
C TYR A 277 -17.37 33.20 -3.56
N LYS A 278 -17.57 33.46 -4.85
CA LYS A 278 -18.33 32.59 -5.78
C LYS A 278 -17.82 31.15 -5.75
N VAL A 279 -16.50 30.97 -5.80
CA VAL A 279 -15.81 29.66 -5.74
C VAL A 279 -16.15 28.86 -4.48
N LEU A 280 -16.44 29.51 -3.34
CA LEU A 280 -16.83 28.82 -2.11
C LEU A 280 -18.21 28.15 -2.21
N PHE A 281 -19.05 28.62 -3.13
CA PHE A 281 -20.38 28.06 -3.39
C PHE A 281 -20.43 27.11 -4.59
N GLU A 282 -19.30 26.79 -5.22
CA GLU A 282 -19.26 25.87 -6.36
C GLU A 282 -19.38 24.39 -5.92
N PRO A 283 -19.91 23.49 -6.77
CA PRO A 283 -19.94 22.05 -6.50
C PRO A 283 -18.55 21.44 -6.26
N THR A 284 -17.52 22.00 -6.90
CA THR A 284 -16.10 21.60 -6.84
C THR A 284 -15.52 21.54 -5.43
N GLN A 285 -16.10 22.28 -4.47
CA GLN A 285 -15.71 22.19 -3.06
C GLN A 285 -15.98 20.79 -2.47
N TRP A 286 -17.02 20.09 -2.94
CA TRP A 286 -17.34 18.74 -2.49
C TRP A 286 -16.36 17.70 -3.04
N ASP A 287 -15.91 17.84 -4.28
CA ASP A 287 -14.84 17.00 -4.85
C ASP A 287 -13.52 17.19 -4.10
N TYR A 288 -13.19 18.44 -3.74
CA TYR A 288 -12.04 18.75 -2.89
C TYR A 288 -12.16 18.11 -1.49
N LEU A 289 -13.34 18.14 -0.86
CA LEU A 289 -13.57 17.48 0.43
C LEU A 289 -13.47 15.95 0.35
N VAL A 290 -13.98 15.35 -0.73
CA VAL A 290 -13.82 13.90 -1.02
C VAL A 290 -12.33 13.53 -1.14
N GLU A 291 -11.54 14.34 -1.85
CA GLU A 291 -10.11 14.09 -2.03
C GLU A 291 -9.30 14.34 -0.74
N GLN A 292 -9.61 15.39 0.03
CA GLN A 292 -9.02 15.57 1.36
C GLN A 292 -9.39 14.43 2.33
N PHE A 293 -10.62 13.89 2.26
CA PHE A 293 -11.00 12.69 3.01
C PHE A 293 -10.18 11.47 2.58
N LYS A 294 -10.05 11.20 1.27
CA LYS A 294 -9.21 10.09 0.74
C LYS A 294 -7.77 10.18 1.25
N GLN A 295 -7.16 11.36 1.21
CA GLN A 295 -5.77 11.57 1.65
C GLN A 295 -5.59 11.34 3.16
N GLU A 296 -6.51 11.83 4.00
CA GLU A 296 -6.45 11.56 5.44
C GLU A 296 -6.77 10.09 5.76
N PHE A 297 -7.67 9.44 5.02
CA PHE A 297 -7.98 8.02 5.15
C PHE A 297 -6.75 7.15 4.85
N CYS A 298 -6.08 7.35 3.71
CA CYS A 298 -4.85 6.65 3.35
C CYS A 298 -3.75 6.87 4.41
N ARG A 299 -3.50 8.14 4.76
CA ARG A 299 -2.53 8.52 5.81
C ARG A 299 -2.85 7.90 7.18
N LEU A 300 -4.13 7.76 7.52
CA LEU A 300 -4.56 7.23 8.82
C LEU A 300 -4.29 5.73 8.94
N PHE A 301 -4.55 4.95 7.90
CA PHE A 301 -4.26 3.51 7.86
C PHE A 301 -2.80 3.18 7.51
N GLY A 302 -1.99 4.19 7.15
CA GLY A 302 -0.59 4.01 6.78
C GLY A 302 -0.40 3.47 5.36
N MET A 303 -1.38 3.73 4.49
CA MET A 303 -1.36 3.42 3.07
C MET A 303 -0.64 4.52 2.27
N THR A 304 -0.19 4.19 1.06
CA THR A 304 0.19 5.21 0.06
C THR A 304 -1.02 6.07 -0.32
N ASN A 305 -0.80 7.32 -0.78
CA ASN A 305 -1.87 8.11 -1.39
C ASN A 305 -2.19 7.56 -2.78
N GLU A 306 -1.17 7.50 -3.64
CA GLU A 306 -1.23 6.81 -4.93
C GLU A 306 -1.50 5.30 -4.76
N PRO A 307 -2.30 4.68 -5.65
CA PRO A 307 -2.40 3.22 -5.75
C PRO A 307 -1.03 2.56 -5.95
N LEU A 308 -0.85 1.34 -5.42
CA LEU A 308 0.41 0.60 -5.64
C LEU A 308 0.70 0.38 -7.14
N LEU A 309 -0.34 0.12 -7.95
CA LEU A 309 -0.20 -0.08 -9.38
C LEU A 309 0.48 1.10 -10.08
N ASN A 310 0.11 2.34 -9.72
CA ASN A 310 0.73 3.55 -10.25
C ASN A 310 2.23 3.60 -9.89
N ILE A 311 2.55 3.33 -8.62
CA ILE A 311 3.93 3.40 -8.10
C ILE A 311 4.84 2.35 -8.77
N TYR A 312 4.39 1.10 -8.86
CA TYR A 312 5.16 0.03 -9.51
C TYR A 312 5.32 0.29 -11.02
N LEU A 313 4.27 0.75 -11.70
CA LEU A 313 4.33 1.05 -13.13
C LEU A 313 5.26 2.23 -13.42
N GLN A 314 5.20 3.32 -12.64
CA GLN A 314 6.11 4.45 -12.76
C GLN A 314 7.56 4.04 -12.47
N ALA A 315 7.82 3.21 -11.44
CA ALA A 315 9.16 2.70 -11.14
C ALA A 315 9.72 1.83 -12.29
N GLY A 316 8.91 0.90 -12.81
CA GLY A 316 9.30 0.04 -13.94
C GLY A 316 9.56 0.83 -15.23
N LEU A 317 8.64 1.73 -15.60
CA LEU A 317 8.81 2.61 -16.76
C LEU A 317 10.04 3.52 -16.61
N THR A 318 10.30 4.07 -15.41
CA THR A 318 11.51 4.88 -15.15
C THR A 318 12.79 4.08 -15.33
N ALA A 319 12.83 2.83 -14.86
CA ALA A 319 14.00 1.95 -15.01
C ALA A 319 14.28 1.61 -16.49
N LEU A 320 13.23 1.44 -17.30
CA LEU A 320 13.31 1.12 -18.72
C LEU A 320 13.48 2.34 -19.64
N LYS A 321 13.07 3.54 -19.24
CA LYS A 321 13.06 4.74 -20.09
C LYS A 321 14.46 5.18 -20.48
N THR A 322 14.90 4.81 -21.68
CA THR A 322 16.12 5.32 -22.33
C THR A 322 15.79 6.27 -23.49
N PRO A 323 16.74 7.11 -23.95
CA PRO A 323 16.58 7.91 -25.16
C PRO A 323 16.44 7.09 -26.46
N LEU A 324 16.66 5.77 -26.43
CA LEU A 324 16.51 4.90 -27.60
C LEU A 324 15.07 4.39 -27.78
N CYS A 325 14.27 4.33 -26.70
CA CYS A 325 12.88 3.86 -26.70
C CYS A 325 11.93 4.69 -27.58
N TYR A 326 12.36 5.87 -28.02
CA TYR A 326 11.59 6.81 -28.85
C TYR A 326 12.06 6.82 -30.32
N LYS A 327 12.97 5.91 -30.70
CA LYS A 327 13.47 5.75 -32.08
C LYS A 327 12.78 4.58 -32.78
N GLU A 328 12.69 4.65 -34.11
CA GLU A 328 12.06 3.61 -34.95
C GLU A 328 12.70 2.22 -34.82
N ALA A 329 13.96 2.15 -34.41
CA ALA A 329 14.71 0.92 -34.14
C ALA A 329 14.45 0.30 -32.74
N CYS A 330 13.44 0.78 -32.00
CA CYS A 330 13.04 0.20 -30.70
C CYS A 330 12.54 -1.25 -30.87
N SER A 331 12.93 -2.14 -29.95
CA SER A 331 12.50 -3.55 -30.00
C SER A 331 11.01 -3.70 -29.70
N LYS A 332 10.32 -4.60 -30.40
CA LYS A 332 8.94 -5.01 -30.04
C LYS A 332 8.84 -5.66 -28.65
N GLU A 333 9.98 -6.08 -28.08
CA GLU A 333 10.09 -6.62 -26.71
C GLU A 333 10.24 -5.53 -25.64
N ASP A 334 10.48 -4.26 -26.01
CA ASP A 334 10.46 -3.11 -25.10
C ASP A 334 9.01 -2.64 -24.91
N PRO A 335 8.47 -2.58 -23.67
CA PRO A 335 7.16 -2.01 -23.39
C PRO A 335 6.99 -0.59 -23.96
N LEU A 336 8.06 0.21 -24.01
CA LEU A 336 8.06 1.57 -24.55
C LEU A 336 8.03 1.63 -26.09
N SER A 337 8.03 0.49 -26.80
CA SER A 337 7.60 0.49 -28.21
C SER A 337 6.13 0.90 -28.33
N GLN A 338 5.28 0.50 -27.37
CA GLN A 338 3.85 0.78 -27.37
C GLN A 338 3.55 2.23 -26.97
N GLU A 339 2.62 2.87 -27.68
CA GLU A 339 2.31 4.28 -27.47
C GLU A 339 1.71 4.56 -26.08
N GLY A 340 0.87 3.66 -25.57
CA GLY A 340 0.27 3.79 -24.23
C GLY A 340 1.32 3.90 -23.12
N PHE A 341 2.32 3.02 -23.13
CA PHE A 341 3.42 3.09 -22.17
C PHE A 341 4.33 4.30 -22.41
N ARG A 342 4.53 4.77 -23.65
CA ARG A 342 5.25 6.03 -23.91
C ARG A 342 4.54 7.25 -23.32
N ARG A 343 3.23 7.37 -23.49
CA ARG A 343 2.43 8.47 -22.88
C ARG A 343 2.50 8.43 -21.35
N LEU A 344 2.43 7.25 -20.74
CA LEU A 344 2.58 7.08 -19.28
C LEU A 344 4.01 7.37 -18.80
N ALA A 345 5.02 7.10 -19.62
CA ALA A 345 6.43 7.35 -19.30
C ALA A 345 6.90 8.77 -19.61
N GLU A 346 6.14 9.57 -20.35
CA GLU A 346 6.51 10.92 -20.78
C GLU A 346 7.01 11.83 -19.63
N PRO A 347 6.29 12.01 -18.51
CA PRO A 347 6.74 12.87 -17.41
C PRO A 347 7.86 12.28 -16.53
N LEU A 348 8.23 10.99 -16.73
CA LEU A 348 9.23 10.31 -15.90
C LEU A 348 10.67 10.67 -16.32
N PRO A 349 11.64 10.67 -15.40
CA PRO A 349 13.05 10.88 -15.77
C PRO A 349 13.59 9.72 -16.61
N PHE A 350 14.62 9.98 -17.41
CA PHE A 350 15.37 8.92 -18.09
C PHE A 350 16.24 8.13 -17.10
N SER A 351 16.36 6.82 -17.35
CA SER A 351 17.16 5.88 -16.57
C SER A 351 18.65 6.24 -16.60
N LYS A 352 19.27 6.41 -15.43
CA LYS A 352 20.70 6.73 -15.28
C LYS A 352 21.51 5.46 -15.02
N LEU A 353 21.77 4.71 -16.09
CA LEU A 353 22.67 3.55 -16.06
C LEU A 353 24.10 4.00 -16.38
N HIS A 354 25.03 3.76 -15.46
CA HIS A 354 26.46 4.07 -15.64
C HIS A 354 27.17 3.07 -16.57
N HIS A 355 26.72 1.83 -16.60
CA HIS A 355 27.23 0.76 -17.47
C HIS A 355 26.06 0.13 -18.23
N SER A 356 26.31 -0.26 -19.48
CA SER A 356 25.28 -0.92 -20.29
C SER A 356 25.09 -2.38 -19.85
N LYS A 357 23.85 -2.81 -19.66
CA LYS A 357 23.53 -4.23 -19.42
C LYS A 357 22.93 -4.82 -20.68
N LEU A 358 23.66 -5.75 -21.31
CA LEU A 358 23.16 -6.45 -22.50
C LEU A 358 22.36 -7.70 -22.09
N VAL A 359 21.34 -8.03 -22.88
CA VAL A 359 20.51 -9.23 -22.72
C VAL A 359 20.55 -9.99 -24.04
N CYS A 360 20.74 -11.31 -23.98
CA CYS A 360 20.87 -12.13 -25.16
C CYS A 360 19.54 -12.27 -25.92
N TYR A 361 19.53 -11.97 -27.22
CA TYR A 361 18.33 -12.09 -28.05
C TYR A 361 17.75 -13.52 -28.10
N ILE A 362 18.62 -14.54 -28.06
CA ILE A 362 18.26 -15.96 -28.07
C ILE A 362 17.81 -16.43 -26.67
N SER A 363 18.73 -16.49 -25.70
CA SER A 363 18.46 -17.10 -24.39
C SER A 363 17.70 -16.22 -23.39
N LYS A 364 17.45 -14.94 -23.72
CA LYS A 364 16.83 -13.91 -22.86
C LYS A 364 17.52 -13.68 -21.50
N LYS A 365 18.71 -14.26 -21.29
CA LYS A 365 19.55 -14.10 -20.11
C LYS A 365 20.49 -12.89 -20.25
N PRO A 366 20.92 -12.26 -19.14
CA PRO A 366 21.94 -11.20 -19.17
C PRO A 366 23.24 -11.71 -19.81
N MET A 367 24.02 -10.78 -20.37
CA MET A 367 25.37 -11.04 -20.87
C MET A 367 26.36 -10.35 -19.94
N ASP A 368 27.14 -11.16 -19.23
CA ASP A 368 27.94 -10.80 -18.06
C ASP A 368 29.23 -11.63 -17.99
N HIS A 369 29.94 -11.65 -16.87
CA HIS A 369 31.19 -12.41 -16.73
C HIS A 369 31.02 -13.93 -16.82
N GLU A 370 29.85 -14.48 -16.47
CA GLU A 370 29.56 -15.92 -16.61
C GLU A 370 28.98 -16.28 -17.98
N ASN A 371 28.38 -15.31 -18.68
CA ASN A 371 27.70 -15.50 -19.95
C ASN A 371 28.10 -14.41 -20.96
N PRO A 372 29.40 -14.27 -21.31
CA PRO A 372 29.89 -13.09 -21.99
C PRO A 372 29.33 -12.92 -23.41
N PRO A 373 29.32 -11.68 -23.93
CA PRO A 373 28.88 -11.39 -25.28
C PRO A 373 29.93 -11.82 -26.32
N LEU A 374 29.48 -12.56 -27.33
CA LEU A 374 30.22 -12.93 -28.53
C LEU A 374 29.58 -12.27 -29.75
N VAL A 375 30.43 -11.83 -30.68
CA VAL A 375 30.07 -11.14 -31.92
C VAL A 375 30.26 -12.09 -33.10
N LEU A 376 29.25 -12.21 -33.96
CA LEU A 376 29.33 -12.91 -35.24
C LEU A 376 30.05 -12.04 -36.29
N PRO A 377 30.54 -12.63 -37.41
CA PRO A 377 31.14 -11.88 -38.52
C PRO A 377 30.30 -10.68 -39.03
N ASN A 378 28.97 -10.78 -38.93
CA ASN A 378 28.02 -9.72 -39.30
C ASN A 378 27.71 -8.68 -38.20
N GLY A 379 28.50 -8.64 -37.12
CA GLY A 379 28.38 -7.65 -36.05
C GLY A 379 27.26 -7.89 -35.04
N HIS A 380 26.43 -8.93 -35.21
CA HIS A 380 25.40 -9.25 -34.22
C HIS A 380 25.97 -9.91 -32.96
N VAL A 381 25.44 -9.53 -31.81
CA VAL A 381 25.94 -9.95 -30.48
C VAL A 381 24.94 -10.89 -29.79
N TYR A 382 25.43 -12.03 -29.31
CA TYR A 382 24.68 -13.01 -28.52
C TYR A 382 25.57 -13.56 -27.40
N SER A 383 25.02 -14.31 -26.45
CA SER A 383 25.78 -14.79 -25.29
C SER A 383 26.45 -16.13 -25.57
N THR A 384 27.63 -16.35 -24.97
CA THR A 384 28.38 -17.61 -25.09
C THR A 384 27.51 -18.84 -24.86
N LYS A 385 26.77 -18.91 -23.74
CA LYS A 385 25.91 -20.06 -23.39
C LYS A 385 24.77 -20.31 -24.42
N ALA A 386 24.37 -19.30 -25.19
CA ALA A 386 23.36 -19.46 -26.26
C ALA A 386 23.98 -19.95 -27.58
N LEU A 387 25.18 -19.48 -27.91
CA LEU A 387 25.89 -19.90 -29.13
C LEU A 387 26.52 -21.29 -28.98
N GLU A 388 26.99 -21.65 -27.78
CA GLU A 388 27.44 -23.02 -27.45
C GLU A 388 26.31 -24.03 -27.59
N GLU A 389 25.11 -23.69 -27.11
CA GLU A 389 23.93 -24.54 -27.22
C GLU A 389 23.52 -24.73 -28.69
N MET A 390 23.41 -23.64 -29.45
CA MET A 390 23.13 -23.68 -30.88
C MET A 390 24.20 -24.49 -31.64
N SER A 391 25.48 -24.29 -31.34
CA SER A 391 26.60 -25.01 -31.95
C SER A 391 26.60 -26.50 -31.62
N ARG A 392 26.11 -26.91 -30.44
CA ARG A 392 25.99 -28.33 -30.05
C ARG A 392 24.81 -29.03 -30.75
N GLN A 393 23.78 -28.27 -31.11
CA GLN A 393 22.58 -28.78 -31.80
C GLN A 393 22.73 -28.81 -33.33
N ASN A 394 23.71 -28.09 -33.90
CA ASN A 394 23.89 -27.91 -35.35
C ASN A 394 25.33 -28.23 -35.83
N ASP A 395 25.95 -29.30 -35.30
CA ASP A 395 27.26 -29.82 -35.73
C ASP A 395 28.38 -28.76 -35.88
N GLY A 396 28.52 -27.90 -34.87
CA GLY A 396 29.56 -26.85 -34.83
C GLY A 396 29.18 -25.52 -35.51
N ARG A 397 28.02 -25.46 -36.18
CA ARG A 397 27.55 -24.27 -36.91
C ARG A 397 26.61 -23.42 -36.07
N ILE A 398 26.66 -22.11 -36.34
CA ILE A 398 25.80 -21.10 -35.73
C ILE A 398 25.06 -20.38 -36.85
N THR A 399 23.73 -20.33 -36.77
CA THR A 399 22.88 -19.58 -37.70
C THR A 399 22.38 -18.32 -37.01
N CYS A 400 22.71 -17.14 -37.56
CA CYS A 400 22.26 -15.86 -37.03
C CYS A 400 20.73 -15.75 -37.12
N PRO A 401 19.97 -15.70 -36.01
CA PRO A 401 18.50 -15.68 -36.01
C PRO A 401 17.89 -14.32 -36.44
N ARG A 402 18.70 -13.44 -37.04
CA ARG A 402 18.32 -12.13 -37.57
C ARG A 402 18.65 -11.95 -39.05
N THR A 403 19.69 -12.61 -39.56
CA THR A 403 20.12 -12.52 -40.97
C THR A 403 20.05 -13.85 -41.72
N GLY A 404 19.92 -14.99 -41.03
CA GLY A 404 19.99 -16.33 -41.62
C GLY A 404 21.40 -16.81 -41.98
N GLU A 405 22.42 -15.97 -41.74
CA GLU A 405 23.82 -16.24 -42.07
C GLU A 405 24.43 -17.30 -41.15
N VAL A 406 25.28 -18.16 -41.70
CA VAL A 406 25.87 -19.31 -40.99
C VAL A 406 27.39 -19.13 -40.85
N CYS A 407 27.89 -19.21 -39.62
CA CYS A 407 29.31 -19.12 -39.27
C CYS A 407 29.73 -20.27 -38.34
N ASN A 408 31.03 -20.54 -38.22
CA ASN A 408 31.54 -21.54 -37.26
C ASN A 408 31.84 -20.88 -35.89
N PHE A 409 31.80 -21.66 -34.80
CA PHE A 409 32.08 -21.12 -33.45
C PHE A 409 33.47 -20.45 -33.34
N THR A 410 34.45 -20.90 -34.13
CA THR A 410 35.82 -20.35 -34.20
C THR A 410 35.92 -18.95 -34.80
N GLU A 411 34.88 -18.46 -35.49
CA GLU A 411 34.84 -17.13 -36.12
C GLU A 411 34.29 -16.05 -35.18
N LEU A 412 33.89 -16.42 -33.96
CA LEU A 412 33.30 -15.52 -32.98
C LEU A 412 34.35 -14.69 -32.24
N VAL A 413 34.09 -13.38 -32.11
CA VAL A 413 34.96 -12.45 -31.37
C VAL A 413 34.32 -12.10 -30.02
N LYS A 414 35.10 -12.06 -28.93
CA LYS A 414 34.60 -11.57 -27.63
C LYS A 414 34.39 -10.06 -27.66
N ALA A 415 33.18 -9.62 -27.31
CA ALA A 415 32.94 -8.21 -27.00
C ALA A 415 33.28 -7.91 -25.54
N PHE A 416 33.73 -6.68 -25.29
CA PHE A 416 33.92 -6.14 -23.94
C PHE A 416 32.95 -4.98 -23.75
N ILE A 417 32.24 -4.97 -22.63
CA ILE A 417 31.31 -3.90 -22.25
C ILE A 417 32.03 -2.99 -21.25
N SER A 418 31.88 -1.67 -21.43
CA SER A 418 32.33 -0.64 -20.48
C SER A 418 31.16 0.07 -19.80
#